data_AF-A0A846XV29-F1
#
_entry.id   AF-A0A846XV29-F1
#
_cell.length_a   1.000
_cell.length_b   1.000
_cell.length_c   1.000
_cell.angle_alpha   90.00
_cell.angle_beta   90.00
_cell.angle_gamma   90.00
#
_symmetry.space_group_name_H-M   'P 1'
#
loop_
_entity.id
_entity.type
_entity.pdbx_description
1 polymer ?
#
loop_
_entity_poly.entity_id
_entity_poly.type
_entity_poly.pdbx_seq_one_letter_code
_entity_poly.pdbx_strand_id
1 'polypeptide(L)'
;MLVRSDLTKIPSHSSSRSAAATTGIGSHRTSWTTRRGRAVEALIRESLLRLLPSDRWTDTDAVGGWWNRQNNPEIDLIGADTTPTAKSVHFVGSVKWLEDRSFDRHDYEALSRALLSVPGTEVDTPLVAVSRSGVGNDLPLTAQWSPEDLVDAWR
;
A
#
# COMPACT_ATOMS: atom_id res chain seq x y z
N MET A 1 -12.98 6.09 8.40
CA MET A 1 -11.50 6.03 8.49
C MET A 1 -10.86 6.89 7.41
N LEU A 2 -9.73 7.56 7.64
CA LEU A 2 -9.08 8.34 6.57
C LEU A 2 -8.29 7.41 5.64
N VAL A 3 -8.75 7.23 4.41
CA VAL A 3 -8.02 6.53 3.33
C VAL A 3 -7.22 7.58 2.58
N ARG A 4 -5.91 7.39 2.49
CA ARG A 4 -5.01 8.37 1.86
C ARG A 4 -4.61 7.85 0.47
N SER A 5 -5.00 8.59 -0.56
CA SER A 5 -4.66 8.35 -1.96
C SER A 5 -3.28 8.89 -2.38
N ASP A 6 -2.50 9.44 -1.43
CA ASP A 6 -1.13 9.94 -1.54
C ASP A 6 -0.80 11.02 -2.60
N LEU A 7 -0.74 12.29 -2.15
CA LEU A 7 0.18 13.31 -2.70
C LEU A 7 0.77 14.29 -1.64
N THR A 8 0.47 14.20 -0.34
CA THR A 8 0.75 15.29 0.63
C THR A 8 1.94 15.10 1.58
N LYS A 9 2.81 14.12 1.37
CA LYS A 9 4.08 14.03 2.14
C LYS A 9 5.31 14.28 1.27
N ILE A 10 5.29 15.36 0.47
CA ILE A 10 6.54 16.00 0.06
C ILE A 10 7.12 16.63 1.33
N PRO A 11 8.32 16.24 1.81
CA PRO A 11 8.96 17.01 2.86
C PRO A 11 9.19 18.43 2.32
N SER A 12 8.47 19.39 2.89
CA SER A 12 8.75 20.81 2.68
C SER A 12 10.20 21.04 3.04
N HIS A 13 11.05 21.34 2.04
CA HIS A 13 12.37 21.89 2.30
C HIS A 13 12.15 23.29 2.87
N SER A 14 12.04 23.42 4.19
CA SER A 14 12.23 24.71 4.85
C SER A 14 13.73 24.99 4.84
N SER A 15 14.19 25.69 3.81
CA SER A 15 15.54 26.26 3.77
C SER A 15 15.66 27.33 4.84
N SER A 16 16.32 27.02 5.95
CA SER A 16 16.94 28.02 6.83
C SER A 16 18.45 27.89 6.71
N ARG A 17 19.06 28.93 6.12
CA ARG A 17 20.50 29.09 5.99
C ARG A 17 21.14 29.19 7.37
N SER A 18 22.13 28.35 7.67
CA SER A 18 23.36 28.79 8.34
C SER A 18 24.49 27.78 8.13
N ALA A 19 25.70 28.31 8.03
CA ALA A 19 26.89 27.68 7.48
C ALA A 19 27.52 26.60 8.37
N ALA A 20 27.98 25.51 7.75
CA ALA A 20 29.29 24.89 7.97
C ALA A 20 29.49 23.77 6.93
N ALA A 21 30.54 23.89 6.13
CA ALA A 21 30.94 22.88 5.17
C ALA A 21 31.57 21.69 5.91
N THR A 22 31.00 20.49 5.73
CA THR A 22 31.71 19.21 5.80
C THR A 22 31.05 18.23 4.83
N THR A 23 31.87 17.73 3.91
CA THR A 23 31.67 16.64 2.95
C THR A 23 30.75 15.52 3.45
N GLY A 24 29.73 15.18 2.67
CA GLY A 24 28.81 14.07 2.96
C GLY A 24 28.32 13.37 1.68
N ILE A 25 29.20 12.66 0.99
CA ILE A 25 28.82 11.71 -0.07
C ILE A 25 28.22 10.48 0.64
N GLY A 26 26.91 10.43 0.85
CA GLY A 26 26.30 9.32 1.59
C GLY A 26 24.77 9.21 1.72
N SER A 27 23.96 10.00 1.00
CA SER A 27 22.48 10.04 1.20
C SER A 27 21.63 9.52 0.02
N HIS A 28 22.26 9.18 -1.12
CA HIS A 28 21.50 8.98 -2.37
C HIS A 28 20.82 7.61 -2.50
N ARG A 29 21.33 6.56 -1.85
CA ARG A 29 20.87 5.19 -2.13
C ARG A 29 19.59 4.83 -1.36
N THR A 30 19.49 5.23 -0.10
CA THR A 30 18.30 5.01 0.75
C THR A 30 17.12 5.88 0.33
N SER A 31 17.40 7.10 -0.16
CA SER A 31 16.35 8.00 -0.68
C SER A 31 15.73 7.50 -1.98
N TRP A 32 16.51 6.81 -2.83
CA TRP A 32 16.02 6.20 -4.07
C TRP A 32 15.13 4.98 -3.81
N THR A 33 15.51 4.06 -2.92
CA THR A 33 14.70 2.88 -2.61
C THR A 33 13.36 3.24 -1.98
N THR A 34 13.35 4.19 -1.04
CA THR A 34 12.10 4.67 -0.43
C THR A 34 11.23 5.43 -1.44
N ARG A 35 11.81 6.29 -2.28
CA ARG A 35 11.05 6.97 -3.36
C ARG A 35 10.51 5.98 -4.41
N ARG A 36 11.29 4.95 -4.75
CA ARG A 36 10.88 3.91 -5.69
C ARG A 36 9.74 3.07 -5.13
N GLY A 37 9.80 2.70 -3.85
CA GLY A 37 8.70 2.03 -3.16
C GLY A 37 7.40 2.83 -3.26
N ARG A 38 7.46 4.13 -2.95
CA ARG A 38 6.28 5.02 -3.05
C ARG A 38 5.74 5.20 -4.47
N ALA A 39 6.63 5.32 -5.46
CA ALA A 39 6.20 5.43 -6.85
C ALA A 39 5.49 4.16 -7.33
N VAL A 40 6.00 3.00 -6.91
CA VAL A 40 5.38 1.69 -7.20
C VAL A 40 4.04 1.55 -6.50
N GLU A 41 3.95 1.87 -5.20
CA GLU A 41 2.68 1.83 -4.45
C GLU A 41 1.60 2.72 -5.08
N ALA A 42 1.95 3.94 -5.49
CA ALA A 42 1.02 4.85 -6.16
C ALA A 42 0.49 4.25 -7.47
N LEU A 43 1.37 3.68 -8.30
CA LEU A 43 0.96 3.03 -9.54
C LEU A 43 0.08 1.80 -9.28
N ILE A 44 0.41 0.99 -8.28
CA ILE A 44 -0.39 -0.18 -7.90
C ILE A 44 -1.79 0.24 -7.48
N ARG A 45 -1.92 1.26 -6.61
CA ARG A 45 -3.23 1.75 -6.17
C ARG A 45 -4.07 2.26 -7.33
N GLU A 46 -3.47 3.00 -8.26
CA GLU A 46 -4.15 3.46 -9.48
C GLU A 46 -4.55 2.31 -10.41
N SER A 47 -3.70 1.30 -10.61
CA SER A 47 -4.07 0.07 -11.33
C SER A 47 -5.26 -0.63 -10.67
N LEU A 48 -5.24 -0.78 -9.34
CA LEU A 48 -6.35 -1.41 -8.61
C LEU A 48 -7.64 -0.58 -8.71
N LEU A 49 -7.57 0.75 -8.68
CA LEU A 49 -8.71 1.64 -8.93
C LEU A 49 -9.32 1.48 -10.32
N ARG A 50 -8.56 1.00 -11.30
CA ARG A 50 -9.07 0.74 -12.67
C ARG A 50 -9.64 -0.66 -12.81
N LEU A 51 -9.12 -1.61 -12.05
CA LEU A 51 -9.62 -2.99 -11.97
C LEU A 51 -10.87 -3.11 -11.07
N LEU A 52 -11.18 -2.06 -10.30
CA LEU A 52 -12.30 -1.97 -9.39
C LEU A 52 -13.26 -0.84 -9.82
N PRO A 53 -14.57 -0.94 -9.56
CA PRO A 53 -15.27 -2.08 -8.96
C PRO A 53 -15.21 -3.38 -9.81
N SER A 54 -15.41 -4.53 -9.17
CA SER A 54 -15.48 -5.84 -9.82
C SER A 54 -16.61 -6.68 -9.26
N ASP A 55 -16.90 -7.84 -9.84
CA ASP A 55 -17.98 -8.74 -9.36
C ASP A 55 -17.88 -9.08 -7.87
N ARG A 56 -16.66 -9.15 -7.31
CA ARG A 56 -16.44 -9.39 -5.87
C ARG A 56 -16.56 -8.12 -5.03
N TRP A 57 -16.26 -6.96 -5.60
CA TRP A 57 -16.15 -5.69 -4.92
C TRP A 57 -16.89 -4.62 -5.71
N THR A 58 -18.22 -4.74 -5.73
CA THR A 58 -19.10 -3.89 -6.54
C THR A 58 -19.14 -2.44 -6.10
N ASP A 59 -18.79 -2.17 -4.83
CA ASP A 59 -18.88 -0.84 -4.22
C ASP A 59 -17.49 -0.28 -3.84
N THR A 60 -16.39 -0.89 -4.28
CA THR A 60 -15.04 -0.37 -3.99
C THR A 60 -14.65 0.73 -4.96
N ASP A 61 -14.95 1.97 -4.61
CA ASP A 61 -14.63 3.17 -5.41
C ASP A 61 -13.35 3.88 -4.95
N ALA A 62 -12.69 3.37 -3.91
CA ALA A 62 -11.49 3.95 -3.33
C ALA A 62 -10.42 2.90 -3.03
N VAL A 63 -9.18 3.17 -3.43
CA VAL A 63 -7.98 2.43 -3.01
C VAL A 63 -6.92 3.41 -2.51
N GLY A 64 -6.39 3.16 -1.32
CA GLY A 64 -5.36 4.01 -0.72
C GLY A 64 -4.52 3.30 0.34
N GLY A 65 -3.63 4.03 0.99
CA GLY A 65 -2.91 3.54 2.18
C GLY A 65 -3.57 4.00 3.48
N TRP A 66 -3.18 3.36 4.58
CA TRP A 66 -3.57 3.78 5.93
C TRP A 66 -2.40 3.68 6.91
N TRP A 67 -2.31 4.65 7.82
CA TRP A 67 -1.39 4.62 8.95
C TRP A 67 -1.99 5.39 10.11
N ASN A 68 -1.68 4.97 11.34
CA ASN A 68 -2.08 5.71 12.53
C ASN A 68 -1.16 6.92 12.79
N ARG A 69 -1.43 7.67 13.87
CA ARG A 69 -0.62 8.83 14.27
C ARG A 69 0.83 8.48 14.62
N GLN A 70 1.09 7.25 15.02
CA GLN A 70 2.42 6.74 15.35
C GLN A 70 3.15 6.19 14.11
N ASN A 71 2.50 6.21 12.94
CA ASN A 71 2.99 5.68 11.68
C ASN A 71 3.36 4.18 11.77
N ASN A 72 2.66 3.42 12.63
CA ASN A 72 2.88 1.99 12.83
C ASN A 72 1.61 1.32 13.43
N PRO A 73 0.98 0.35 12.74
CA PRO A 73 1.39 -0.20 11.46
C PRO A 73 1.09 0.74 10.28
N GLU A 74 1.85 0.55 9.21
CA GLU A 74 1.54 1.09 7.90
C GLU A 74 0.89 0.00 7.06
N ILE A 75 -0.24 0.33 6.44
CA ILE A 75 -1.00 -0.54 5.55
C ILE A 75 -0.91 0.04 4.15
N ASP A 76 -0.43 -0.78 3.22
CA ASP A 76 -0.18 -0.34 1.85
C ASP A 76 -1.47 -0.12 1.07
N LEU A 77 -2.48 -0.99 1.31
CA LEU A 77 -3.74 -1.02 0.56
C LEU A 77 -4.95 -1.10 1.50
N ILE A 78 -5.90 -0.20 1.26
CA ILE A 78 -7.26 -0.22 1.79
C ILE A 78 -8.19 -0.03 0.60
N GLY A 79 -9.07 -1.00 0.37
CA GLY A 79 -10.23 -0.85 -0.50
C GLY A 79 -11.42 -0.34 0.32
N ALA A 80 -12.09 0.70 -0.15
CA ALA A 80 -13.19 1.33 0.57
C ALA A 80 -14.27 1.88 -0.38
N ASP A 81 -15.39 2.28 0.21
CA ASP A 81 -16.51 2.91 -0.49
C ASP A 81 -16.18 4.32 -1.01
N THR A 82 -15.32 5.07 -0.31
CA THR A 82 -15.02 6.45 -0.72
C THR A 82 -13.74 7.02 -0.08
N THR A 83 -13.28 8.16 -0.61
CA THR A 83 -12.22 9.01 -0.03
C THR A 83 -12.73 10.45 0.19
N PRO A 84 -12.13 11.23 1.10
CA PRO A 84 -10.99 10.90 1.98
C PRO A 84 -11.40 10.11 3.22
N THR A 85 -12.68 10.13 3.60
CA THR A 85 -13.18 9.45 4.80
C THR A 85 -14.10 8.30 4.40
N ALA A 86 -13.56 7.08 4.41
CA ALA A 86 -14.32 5.86 4.16
C ALA A 86 -15.37 5.63 5.25
N LYS A 87 -16.57 5.21 4.83
CA LYS A 87 -17.63 4.71 5.73
C LYS A 87 -17.51 3.20 5.91
N SER A 88 -17.07 2.50 4.88
CA SER A 88 -16.91 1.04 4.87
C SER A 88 -15.53 0.66 4.33
N VAL A 89 -14.89 -0.31 4.98
CA VAL A 89 -13.66 -0.95 4.49
C VAL A 89 -14.04 -2.28 3.86
N HIS A 90 -13.64 -2.51 2.62
CA HIS A 90 -13.96 -3.71 1.85
C HIS A 90 -12.82 -4.73 1.85
N PHE A 91 -11.58 -4.24 1.93
CA PHE A 91 -10.41 -5.09 2.12
C PHE A 91 -9.23 -4.32 2.71
N VAL A 92 -8.28 -5.07 3.26
CA VAL A 92 -6.97 -4.60 3.70
C VAL A 92 -5.89 -5.41 2.97
N GLY A 93 -4.82 -4.76 2.53
CA GLY A 93 -3.80 -5.43 1.74
C GLY A 93 -2.40 -4.88 1.90
N SER A 94 -1.46 -5.66 1.38
CA SER A 94 -0.05 -5.32 1.36
C SER A 94 0.55 -5.48 -0.04
N VAL A 95 1.61 -4.71 -0.30
CA VAL A 95 2.39 -4.74 -1.54
C VAL A 95 3.75 -5.37 -1.27
N LYS A 96 4.05 -6.47 -1.96
CA LYS A 96 5.35 -7.13 -1.96
C LYS A 96 6.05 -6.94 -3.31
N TRP A 97 6.87 -5.90 -3.42
CA TRP A 97 7.54 -5.56 -4.69
C TRP A 97 9.03 -5.91 -4.72
N LEU A 98 9.37 -7.15 -4.32
CA LEU A 98 10.71 -7.71 -4.42
C LEU A 98 10.80 -8.69 -5.60
N GLU A 99 11.97 -8.81 -6.23
CA GLU A 99 12.17 -9.62 -7.45
C GLU A 99 12.36 -11.11 -7.14
N ASP A 100 12.97 -11.43 -6.01
CA ASP A 100 13.39 -12.76 -5.62
C ASP A 100 12.60 -13.32 -4.44
N ARG A 101 11.61 -12.57 -3.93
CA ARG A 101 10.81 -12.95 -2.77
C ARG A 101 9.32 -12.75 -3.00
N SER A 102 8.58 -13.84 -2.91
CA SER A 102 7.11 -13.85 -2.91
C SER A 102 6.54 -13.27 -1.61
N PHE A 103 5.25 -12.93 -1.63
CA PHE A 103 4.47 -12.67 -0.43
C PHE A 103 4.20 -13.99 0.27
N ASP A 104 4.66 -14.17 1.50
CA ASP A 104 4.63 -15.46 2.20
C ASP A 104 3.71 -15.47 3.44
N ARG A 105 3.74 -16.58 4.20
CA ARG A 105 2.95 -16.73 5.43
C ARG A 105 3.33 -15.71 6.50
N HIS A 106 4.60 -15.33 6.58
CA HIS A 106 5.05 -14.33 7.55
C HIS A 106 4.48 -12.95 7.20
N ASP A 107 4.47 -12.59 5.91
CA ASP A 107 3.84 -11.35 5.44
C ASP A 107 2.32 -11.37 5.72
N TYR A 108 1.65 -12.50 5.46
CA TYR A 108 0.23 -12.69 5.77
C TYR A 108 -0.08 -12.50 7.26
N GLU A 109 0.69 -13.14 8.15
CA GLU A 109 0.51 -13.02 9.60
C GLU A 109 0.78 -11.60 10.11
N ALA A 110 1.72 -10.89 9.48
CA ALA A 110 1.95 -9.48 9.78
C ALA A 110 0.75 -8.61 9.37
N LEU A 111 0.22 -8.81 8.16
CA LEU A 111 -0.96 -8.12 7.66
C LEU A 111 -2.20 -8.40 8.52
N SER A 112 -2.44 -9.66 8.88
CA SER A 112 -3.55 -10.08 9.73
C SER A 112 -3.50 -9.47 11.14
N ARG A 113 -2.30 -9.33 11.72
CA ARG A 113 -2.14 -8.59 13.00
C ARG A 113 -2.36 -7.09 12.83
N ALA A 114 -1.89 -6.52 11.71
CA ALA A 114 -2.01 -5.08 11.45
C ALA A 114 -3.46 -4.67 11.17
N LEU A 115 -4.28 -5.55 10.58
CA LEU A 115 -5.71 -5.40 10.35
C LEU A 115 -6.43 -4.86 11.58
N LEU A 116 -6.16 -5.44 12.77
CA LEU A 116 -6.83 -5.07 14.01
C LEU A 116 -6.56 -3.62 14.47
N SER A 117 -5.59 -2.94 13.86
CA SER A 117 -5.31 -1.53 14.12
C SER A 117 -6.13 -0.57 13.24
N VAL A 118 -6.76 -1.07 12.18
CA VAL A 118 -7.46 -0.32 11.14
C VAL A 118 -8.91 -0.07 11.59
N PRO A 119 -9.35 1.18 11.79
CA PRO A 119 -10.73 1.44 12.24
C PRO A 119 -11.77 1.02 11.20
N GLY A 120 -12.77 0.27 11.63
CA GLY A 120 -13.86 -0.21 10.76
C GLY A 120 -13.59 -1.54 10.07
N THR A 121 -12.56 -2.28 10.51
CA THR A 121 -12.30 -3.65 10.07
C THR A 121 -12.55 -4.64 11.20
N GLU A 122 -13.06 -5.81 10.84
CA GLU A 122 -13.24 -6.98 11.69
C GLU A 122 -12.27 -8.11 11.30
N VAL A 123 -12.20 -9.18 12.09
CA VAL A 123 -11.27 -10.32 11.89
C VAL A 123 -11.47 -11.04 10.54
N ASP A 124 -12.67 -10.98 9.99
CA ASP A 124 -13.07 -11.57 8.71
C ASP A 124 -12.98 -10.58 7.53
N THR A 125 -12.50 -9.36 7.77
CA THR A 125 -12.25 -8.39 6.69
C THR A 125 -11.30 -9.02 5.66
N PRO A 126 -11.68 -9.02 4.37
CA PRO A 126 -10.86 -9.60 3.30
C PRO A 126 -9.41 -9.09 3.32
N LEU A 127 -8.46 -10.02 3.31
CA LEU A 127 -7.05 -9.74 3.12
C LEU A 127 -6.66 -9.96 1.67
N VAL A 128 -5.92 -9.01 1.09
CA VAL A 128 -5.46 -9.06 -0.30
C VAL A 128 -3.95 -8.81 -0.39
N ALA A 129 -3.33 -9.24 -1.48
CA ALA A 129 -1.92 -8.95 -1.73
C ALA A 129 -1.68 -8.54 -3.17
N VAL A 130 -0.74 -7.63 -3.37
CA VAL A 130 -0.11 -7.40 -4.67
C VAL A 130 1.32 -7.85 -4.56
N SER A 131 1.75 -8.77 -5.43
CA SER A 131 3.10 -9.30 -5.35
C SER A 131 3.76 -9.39 -6.72
N ARG A 132 5.00 -8.88 -6.80
CA ARG A 132 5.80 -8.96 -8.03
C ARG A 132 6.27 -10.38 -8.34
N SER A 133 6.62 -11.14 -7.31
CA SER A 133 7.20 -12.48 -7.45
C SER A 133 6.25 -13.58 -6.97
N GLY A 134 4.95 -13.32 -7.08
CA GLY A 134 3.89 -14.25 -6.71
C GLY A 134 3.64 -14.34 -5.21
N VAL A 135 2.70 -15.21 -4.85
CA VAL A 135 2.21 -15.41 -3.49
C VAL A 135 2.48 -16.86 -3.10
N GLY A 136 2.86 -17.08 -1.85
CA GLY A 136 3.04 -18.42 -1.29
C GLY A 136 1.75 -19.24 -1.32
N ASN A 137 1.89 -20.56 -1.31
CA ASN A 137 0.76 -21.48 -1.37
C ASN A 137 -0.09 -21.42 -0.09
N ASP A 138 -1.39 -21.70 -0.24
CA ASP A 138 -2.34 -21.90 0.86
C ASP A 138 -2.42 -20.73 1.85
N LEU A 139 -2.26 -19.51 1.34
CA LEU A 139 -2.53 -18.29 2.10
C LEU A 139 -4.02 -17.93 2.02
N PRO A 140 -4.67 -17.55 3.13
CA PRO A 140 -6.10 -17.17 3.14
C PRO A 140 -6.37 -15.78 2.55
N LEU A 141 -5.79 -15.47 1.39
CA LEU A 141 -6.05 -14.23 0.69
C LEU A 141 -7.35 -14.33 -0.11
N THR A 142 -8.17 -13.29 -0.03
CA THR A 142 -9.42 -13.19 -0.79
C THR A 142 -9.17 -12.86 -2.26
N ALA A 143 -8.11 -12.10 -2.55
CA ALA A 143 -7.57 -11.95 -3.89
C ALA A 143 -6.08 -11.62 -3.86
N GLN A 144 -5.46 -11.81 -5.01
CA GLN A 144 -4.09 -11.40 -5.26
C GLN A 144 -3.97 -10.83 -6.67
N TRP A 145 -3.06 -9.88 -6.86
CA TRP A 145 -2.73 -9.35 -8.18
C TRP A 145 -1.23 -9.47 -8.46
N SER A 146 -0.93 -9.89 -9.68
CA SER A 146 0.37 -9.99 -10.30
C SER A 146 0.71 -8.73 -11.10
N PRO A 147 1.98 -8.51 -11.49
CA PRO A 147 2.33 -7.42 -12.41
C PRO A 147 1.53 -7.42 -13.71
N GLU A 148 1.19 -8.60 -14.23
CA GLU A 148 0.41 -8.78 -15.45
C GLU A 148 -1.01 -8.21 -15.29
N ASP A 149 -1.69 -8.53 -14.18
CA ASP A 149 -3.01 -7.98 -13.87
C ASP A 149 -2.98 -6.45 -13.79
N LEU A 150 -1.93 -5.89 -13.16
CA LEU A 150 -1.77 -4.45 -13.02
C LEU A 150 -1.52 -3.74 -14.35
N VAL A 151 -0.86 -4.40 -15.30
CA VAL A 151 -0.61 -3.87 -16.65
C VAL A 151 -1.87 -3.94 -17.49
N ASP A 152 -2.65 -5.02 -17.38
CA ASP A 152 -3.91 -5.18 -18.10
C ASP A 152 -4.94 -4.09 -17.73
N ALA A 153 -4.84 -3.50 -16.54
CA ALA A 153 -5.63 -2.34 -16.11
C ALA A 153 -5.44 -1.06 -16.97
N TRP A 154 -4.44 -1.05 -17.86
CA TRP A 154 -4.06 0.11 -18.69
C TRP A 154 -4.11 -0.17 -20.19
N ARG A 155 -4.60 -1.34 -20.59
CA ARG A 155 -4.80 -1.70 -22.00
C ARG A 155 -6.21 -1.32 -22.45
#